data_AF-A0A5N7MIN6-F1
#
_entry.id   AF-A0A5N7MIN6-F1
#
_cell.length_a   1.000
_cell.length_b   1.000
_cell.length_c   1.000
_cell.angle_alpha   90.00
_cell.angle_beta   90.00
_cell.angle_gamma   90.00
#
_symmetry.space_group_name_H-M   'P 1'
#
loop_
_entity.id
_entity.type
_entity.pdbx_description
1 polymer ?
#
loop_
_entity_poly.entity_id
_entity_poly.type
_entity_poly.pdbx_seq_one_letter_code
_entity_poly.pdbx_strand_id
1 'polypeptide(L)' 'MSLIHNEQTKLTATALNNVAVAFVIAGFVGPMVAVGYGSEAMPRDAIAIVVSIIWLFVGFILHSIAKLILRDLKP' A
#
# COMPACT_ATOMS: atom_id res chain seq x y z
N MET A 1 15.42 -19.74 20.28
CA MET A 1 16.06 -18.89 19.25
C MET A 1 15.08 -18.33 18.20
N SER A 2 13.77 -18.62 18.26
CA SER A 2 12.76 -18.07 17.33
C SER A 2 12.54 -16.56 17.47
N LEU A 3 12.84 -15.97 18.63
CA LEU A 3 12.58 -14.55 18.92
C LEU A 3 13.27 -13.59 17.94
N ILE A 4 14.58 -13.75 17.67
CA ILE A 4 15.31 -12.85 16.75
C ILE A 4 14.75 -12.97 15.33
N HIS A 5 14.49 -14.19 14.88
CA HIS A 5 13.89 -14.45 13.57
C HIS A 5 12.50 -13.80 13.45
N ASN A 6 11.65 -13.93 14.46
CA ASN A 6 10.32 -13.34 14.49
C ASN A 6 10.38 -11.79 14.42
N GLU A 7 11.32 -11.16 15.13
CA GLU A 7 11.49 -9.71 15.06
C GLU A 7 11.96 -9.24 13.67
N GLN A 8 12.88 -9.98 13.02
CA GLN A 8 13.28 -9.71 11.64
C GLN A 8 12.12 -9.85 10.65
N THR A 9 11.31 -10.90 10.81
CA THR A 9 10.09 -11.12 10.01
C THR A 9 9.08 -9.99 10.19
N LYS A 10 8.87 -9.53 11.44
CA LYS A 10 7.98 -8.38 11.73
C LYS A 10 8.50 -7.08 11.11
N LEU A 11 9.80 -6.79 11.21
CA LEU A 11 10.39 -5.61 10.60
C LEU A 11 10.16 -5.62 9.08
N THR A 12 10.36 -6.76 8.44
CA THR A 12 10.17 -6.93 6.99
C THR A 12 8.70 -6.77 6.57
N ALA A 13 7.78 -7.45 7.28
CA ALA A 13 6.35 -7.28 7.05
C ALA A 13 5.89 -5.83 7.26
N THR A 14 6.43 -5.15 8.29
CA THR A 14 6.10 -3.74 8.56
C THR A 14 6.61 -2.84 7.45
N ALA A 15 7.84 -3.04 6.97
CA ALA A 15 8.37 -2.28 5.84
C ALA A 15 7.52 -2.47 4.58
N LEU A 16 7.14 -3.71 4.25
CA LEU A 16 6.29 -4.00 3.10
C LEU A 16 4.89 -3.39 3.24
N ASN A 17 4.32 -3.43 4.45
CA ASN A 17 3.06 -2.77 4.74
C ASN A 17 3.15 -1.24 4.60
N ASN A 18 4.25 -0.62 5.02
CA ASN A 18 4.44 0.83 4.85
C ASN A 18 4.51 1.22 3.37
N VAL A 19 5.16 0.40 2.54
CA VAL A 19 5.14 0.58 1.08
C VAL A 19 3.71 0.45 0.55
N ALA A 20 2.96 -0.58 0.97
CA ALA A 20 1.55 -0.75 0.60
C ALA A 20 0.72 0.50 0.92
N VAL A 21 0.86 1.05 2.12
CA VAL A 21 0.19 2.29 2.56
C VAL A 21 0.61 3.47 1.68
N ALA A 22 1.89 3.61 1.35
CA ALA A 22 2.37 4.67 0.46
C ALA A 22 1.74 4.60 -0.93
N PHE A 23 1.58 3.41 -1.50
CA PHE A 23 0.88 3.22 -2.78
C PHE A 23 -0.59 3.66 -2.70
N VAL A 24 -1.29 3.27 -1.64
CA VAL A 24 -2.69 3.68 -1.45
C VAL A 24 -2.80 5.20 -1.27
N ILE A 25 -1.93 5.80 -0.45
CA ILE A 25 -1.99 7.24 -0.19
C ILE A 25 -1.62 8.06 -1.43
N ALA A 26 -0.45 7.80 -2.02
CA ALA A 26 0.05 8.59 -3.13
C ALA A 26 -0.71 8.35 -4.43
N GLY A 27 -1.10 7.09 -4.70
CA GLY A 27 -1.72 6.70 -5.96
C GLY A 27 -3.24 6.76 -5.97
N PHE A 28 -3.91 6.78 -4.81
CA PHE A 28 -5.37 6.78 -4.76
C PHE A 28 -5.94 7.90 -3.88
N VAL A 29 -5.55 7.96 -2.61
CA VAL A 29 -6.12 8.95 -1.67
C VAL A 29 -5.80 10.39 -2.11
N GLY A 30 -4.53 10.67 -2.45
CA GLY A 30 -4.09 11.99 -2.92
C GLY A 30 -4.90 12.48 -4.14
N PRO A 31 -4.98 11.71 -5.23
CA PRO A 31 -5.85 11.98 -6.37
C PRO A 31 -7.31 12.26 -6.00
N MET A 32 -7.91 11.41 -5.16
CA MET A 32 -9.32 11.57 -4.75
C MET A 32 -9.54 12.87 -3.96
N VAL A 33 -8.59 13.22 -3.09
CA VAL A 33 -8.62 14.49 -2.34
C VAL A 33 -8.47 15.68 -3.30
N ALA A 34 -7.56 15.61 -4.28
CA ALA A 34 -7.38 16.65 -5.28
C ALA A 34 -8.64 16.87 -6.14
N VAL A 35 -9.33 15.79 -6.52
CA VAL A 35 -10.62 15.86 -7.22
C VAL A 35 -11.68 16.52 -6.32
N GLY A 36 -11.76 16.14 -5.04
CA GLY A 36 -12.70 16.71 -4.07
C GLY A 36 -12.53 18.22 -3.87
N TYR A 37 -11.30 18.72 -3.92
CA TYR A 37 -10.99 20.16 -3.87
C TYR A 37 -11.11 20.88 -5.22
N GLY A 38 -11.48 20.17 -6.30
CA GLY A 38 -11.63 20.78 -7.61
C GLY A 38 -10.30 21.17 -8.28
N SER A 39 -9.18 20.54 -7.92
CA SER A 39 -7.86 20.84 -8.47
C SER A 39 -7.82 20.66 -9.99
N GLU A 40 -7.34 21.67 -10.72
CA GLU A 40 -7.12 21.62 -12.17
C GLU A 40 -5.86 20.85 -12.55
N ALA A 41 -4.93 20.67 -11.61
CA ALA A 41 -3.70 19.91 -11.82
C ALA A 41 -3.92 18.39 -11.89
N MET A 42 -5.13 17.91 -11.58
CA MET A 42 -5.47 16.49 -11.59
C MET A 42 -6.22 16.12 -12.89
N PRO A 43 -5.62 15.34 -13.78
CA PRO A 43 -6.32 14.80 -14.95
C PRO A 43 -7.51 13.93 -14.51
N ARG A 44 -8.66 14.11 -15.16
CA ARG A 44 -9.90 13.35 -14.89
C ARG A 44 -10.27 12.42 -16.03
N ASP A 45 -9.32 12.16 -16.92
CA ASP A 45 -9.49 11.25 -18.02
C ASP A 45 -9.47 9.79 -17.53
N ALA A 46 -9.96 8.88 -18.38
CA ALA A 46 -10.09 7.47 -18.03
C ALA A 46 -8.74 6.84 -17.65
N ILE A 47 -7.62 7.30 -18.23
CA ILE A 47 -6.29 6.74 -17.94
C ILE A 47 -5.89 7.08 -16.49
N ALA A 48 -6.06 8.33 -16.05
CA ALA A 48 -5.74 8.73 -14.69
C ALA A 48 -6.54 7.96 -13.63
N ILE A 49 -7.82 7.70 -13.91
CA ILE A 49 -8.70 6.90 -13.05
C ILE A 49 -8.20 5.44 -12.98
N VAL A 50 -7.90 4.84 -14.13
CA VAL A 50 -7.39 3.46 -14.22
C VAL A 50 -6.06 3.33 -13.48
N VAL A 51 -5.14 4.28 -13.67
CA VAL A 51 -3.86 4.30 -12.95
C VAL A 51 -4.08 4.37 -11.44
N SER A 52 -4.99 5.23 -10.96
CA SER A 52 -5.28 5.35 -9.53
C SER A 52 -5.84 4.04 -8.94
N ILE A 53 -6.70 3.36 -9.69
CA ILE A 53 -7.24 2.05 -9.32
C ILE A 53 -6.13 0.98 -9.29
N ILE A 54 -5.22 0.97 -10.27
CA ILE A 54 -4.08 0.05 -10.30
C ILE A 54 -3.21 0.23 -9.05
N TRP A 55 -2.90 1.47 -8.68
CA TRP A 55 -2.12 1.76 -7.47
C TRP A 55 -2.81 1.25 -6.21
N LEU A 56 -4.14 1.40 -6.11
CA LEU A 56 -4.93 0.86 -5.01
C LEU A 56 -4.82 -0.67 -4.92
N PHE A 57 -4.97 -1.38 -6.06
CA PHE A 57 -4.82 -2.83 -6.10
C PHE A 57 -3.41 -3.29 -5.73
N VAL A 58 -2.37 -2.61 -6.23
CA VAL A 58 -0.98 -2.89 -5.86
C VAL A 58 -0.77 -2.74 -4.36
N GLY A 59 -1.27 -1.64 -3.77
CA GLY A 59 -1.23 -1.45 -2.32
C GLY A 59 -1.91 -2.61 -1.56
N PHE A 60 -3.09 -3.04 -2.00
CA PHE A 60 -3.81 -4.14 -1.36
C PHE A 60 -3.08 -5.49 -1.47
N ILE A 61 -2.46 -5.78 -2.61
CA ILE A 61 -1.63 -6.97 -2.83
C ILE A 61 -0.43 -6.94 -1.88
N LEU A 62 0.31 -5.83 -1.81
CA LEU A 62 1.47 -5.69 -0.94
C LEU A 62 1.10 -5.83 0.54
N HIS A 63 -0.02 -5.23 0.97
CA HIS A 63 -0.54 -5.40 2.32
C HIS A 63 -0.88 -6.86 2.63
N SER A 64 -1.49 -7.56 1.67
CA SER A 64 -1.83 -8.98 1.82
C SER A 64 -0.58 -9.85 1.94
N ILE A 65 0.47 -9.57 1.16
CA ILE A 65 1.77 -10.25 1.28
C ILE A 65 2.40 -9.99 2.65
N ALA A 66 2.39 -8.74 3.14
CA ALA A 66 2.88 -8.41 4.47
C ALA A 66 2.14 -9.20 5.57
N LYS A 67 0.82 -9.35 5.44
CA LYS A 67 0.00 -10.16 6.34
C LYS A 67 0.36 -11.65 6.26
N LEU A 68 0.63 -12.19 5.08
CA LEU A 68 1.06 -13.58 4.91
C LEU A 68 2.42 -13.83 5.59
N ILE A 69 3.38 -12.92 5.44
CA ILE A 69 4.70 -13.00 6.09
C ILE A 69 4.56 -13.07 7.62
N LEU A 70 3.62 -12.33 8.22
CA LEU A 70 3.36 -12.38 9.66
C LEU A 70 2.71 -13.70 10.13
N ARG A 71 2.11 -14.48 9.24
CA ARG A 71 1.52 -15.79 9.61
C ARG A 71 2.59 -16.87 9.81
N ASP A 72 3.81 -16.64 9.31
CA ASP A 72 4.94 -17.57 9.45
C ASP A 72 5.70 -17.42 10.79
N LEU A 73 5.19 -16.60 11.72
CA LEU A 73 5.79 -16.44 13.05
C LEU A 73 5.73 -17.74 13.84
N LYS A 74 6.88 -18.13 14.40
CA LYS A 74 7.02 -19.36 15.19
C LYS A 74 6.71 -19.08 16.66
N PRO A 75 6.09 -20.04 17.38
CA PRO A 75 5.90 -19.92 18.82
C PRO A 75 7.23 -19.80 19.59
#